data_AF-A0A9C8GKV4-F1
#
_entry.id   AF-A0A9C8GKV4-F1
#
_cell.length_a   1.000
_cell.length_b   1.000
_cell.length_c   1.000
_cell.angle_alpha   90.00
_cell.angle_beta   90.00
_cell.angle_gamma   90.00
#
_symmetry.space_group_name_H-M   'P 1'
#
loop_
_entity.id
_entity.type
_entity.pdbx_description
1 polymer ?
#
loop_
_entity_poly.entity_id
_entity_poly.type
_entity_poly.pdbx_seq_one_letter_code
_entity_poly.pdbx_strand_id
1 'polypeptide(L)'
;MAWPPLSPARRHTHPLQKLSPEKFENLIYRLVQRSGAFEDIHWYRGARDDSRDIVMLKYVGGEWERWYVHCRMHQYVDYAILQDELKHLARHAERILTFTPHVIVYTAACDIPPNDKNKTTIYARALGLPAPRFWDAPVLLEMLAEQPATKQEFLGQLEATGPADERRPLQQVSAFLRHVNGQDVVIAGAGLLIAAGLFCGWRALQGQGAATVTSPRIAQPTSSPGASLSPSPASTPTPSFAFTPTPTFSPTPSPSNTPTSTPRPTNTPRPTPEPTVTPSPTLAPTPAPPILLTPKSGELLRYPVFRWQGYLGYGQSYILHLEHLASGWTWQSGSLKATCQQIDLPYELFGGWRWWVNVVAADTILVQSEARDIWFDPYLSDLHPTPAPCGK
;
A
#
# COMPACT_ATOMS: atom_id res chain seq x y z
N MET A 1 -32.44 27.94 49.59
CA MET A 1 -32.28 26.61 48.97
C MET A 1 -31.24 26.74 47.86
N ALA A 2 -30.02 26.30 48.12
CA ALA A 2 -28.96 26.25 47.10
C ALA A 2 -29.14 24.97 46.29
N TRP A 3 -29.15 25.07 44.97
CA TRP A 3 -29.14 23.92 44.07
C TRP A 3 -27.88 23.09 44.32
N PRO A 4 -27.96 21.75 44.34
CA PRO A 4 -26.76 20.94 44.42
C PRO A 4 -25.89 21.22 43.19
N PRO A 5 -24.55 21.22 43.34
CA PRO A 5 -23.66 21.39 42.20
C PRO A 5 -23.94 20.29 41.18
N LEU A 6 -24.10 20.69 39.91
CA LEU A 6 -24.17 19.77 38.78
C LEU A 6 -22.97 18.82 38.89
N SER A 7 -23.26 17.53 39.07
CA SER A 7 -22.24 16.49 39.00
C SER A 7 -21.49 16.67 37.68
N PRO A 8 -20.14 16.61 37.65
CA PRO A 8 -19.40 16.71 36.41
C PRO A 8 -19.94 15.61 35.48
N ALA A 9 -20.40 16.00 34.29
CA ALA A 9 -20.82 15.06 33.27
C ALA A 9 -19.74 13.99 33.15
N ARG A 10 -20.08 12.73 33.48
CA ARG A 10 -19.14 11.62 33.31
C ARG A 10 -18.81 11.61 31.82
N ARG A 11 -17.62 12.10 31.45
CA ARG A 11 -17.10 11.84 30.11
C ARG A 11 -16.93 10.34 30.05
N HIS A 12 -17.81 9.67 29.31
CA HIS A 12 -17.71 8.23 29.10
C HIS A 12 -16.39 7.98 28.37
N THR A 13 -15.37 7.55 29.11
CA THR A 13 -14.08 7.20 28.55
C THR A 13 -14.27 5.92 27.75
N HIS A 14 -14.15 6.01 26.42
CA HIS A 14 -14.28 4.85 25.55
C HIS A 14 -13.19 3.81 25.87
N PRO A 15 -13.49 2.50 25.80
CA PRO A 15 -12.49 1.47 26.08
C PRO A 15 -11.29 1.55 25.14
N LEU A 16 -11.50 2.08 23.92
CA LEU A 16 -10.45 2.37 22.94
C LEU A 16 -9.40 3.37 23.45
N GLN A 17 -9.77 4.32 24.32
CA GLN A 17 -8.84 5.30 24.90
C GLN A 17 -7.87 4.69 25.91
N LYS A 18 -8.10 3.44 26.34
CA LYS A 18 -7.20 2.69 27.22
C LYS A 18 -6.11 1.92 26.47
N LEU A 19 -6.18 1.86 25.15
CA LEU A 19 -5.16 1.21 24.32
C LEU A 19 -3.90 2.08 24.25
N SER A 20 -2.74 1.46 24.09
CA SER A 20 -1.53 2.19 23.67
C SER A 20 -1.66 2.60 22.20
N PRO A 21 -0.94 3.65 21.74
CA PRO A 21 -0.96 4.06 20.33
C PRO A 21 -0.69 2.90 19.36
N GLU A 22 0.33 2.08 19.64
CA GLU A 22 0.64 0.90 18.84
C GLU A 22 -0.48 -0.16 18.84
N LYS A 23 -1.12 -0.41 20.00
CA LYS A 23 -2.25 -1.34 20.04
C LYS A 23 -3.46 -0.79 19.28
N PHE A 24 -3.66 0.52 19.28
CA PHE A 24 -4.71 1.18 18.52
C PHE A 24 -4.45 1.07 17.02
N GLU A 25 -3.24 1.36 16.54
CA GLU A 25 -2.84 1.16 15.13
C GLU A 25 -3.10 -0.29 14.68
N ASN A 26 -2.64 -1.27 15.46
CA ASN A 26 -2.84 -2.70 15.17
C ASN A 26 -4.31 -3.10 15.18
N LEU A 27 -5.13 -2.50 16.05
CA LEU A 27 -6.58 -2.72 16.06
C LEU A 27 -7.20 -2.29 14.72
N ILE A 28 -6.86 -1.10 14.23
CA ILE A 28 -7.37 -0.61 12.93
C ILE A 28 -6.94 -1.56 11.81
N TYR A 29 -5.66 -1.95 11.77
CA TYR A 29 -5.16 -2.89 10.78
C TYR A 29 -5.92 -4.22 10.81
N ARG A 30 -6.15 -4.80 11.99
CA ARG A 30 -6.88 -6.06 12.15
C ARG A 30 -8.35 -5.93 11.76
N LEU A 31 -9.01 -4.81 12.09
CA LEU A 31 -10.38 -4.53 11.67
C LEU A 31 -10.52 -4.52 10.15
N VAL A 32 -9.60 -3.83 9.46
CA VAL A 32 -9.59 -3.78 8.00
C VAL A 32 -9.26 -5.15 7.40
N GLN A 33 -8.20 -5.81 7.90
CA GLN A 33 -7.76 -7.11 7.41
C GLN A 33 -8.85 -8.20 7.50
N ARG A 34 -9.57 -8.25 8.62
CA ARG A 34 -10.63 -9.24 8.85
C ARG A 34 -11.97 -8.87 8.21
N SER A 35 -12.13 -7.64 7.72
CA SER A 35 -13.33 -7.24 6.99
C SER A 35 -13.48 -7.97 5.64
N GLY A 36 -12.36 -8.42 5.05
CA GLY A 36 -12.35 -9.03 3.72
C GLY A 36 -12.77 -8.08 2.59
N ALA A 37 -12.90 -6.78 2.87
CA ALA A 37 -13.45 -5.79 1.93
C ALA A 37 -12.40 -5.16 1.00
N PHE A 38 -11.13 -5.55 1.13
CA PHE A 38 -9.98 -4.95 0.46
C PHE A 38 -9.05 -6.05 -0.05
N GLU A 39 -8.54 -5.90 -1.26
CA GLU A 39 -7.69 -6.89 -1.93
C GLU A 39 -6.21 -6.75 -1.54
N ASP A 40 -5.77 -5.55 -1.17
CA ASP A 40 -4.41 -5.27 -0.71
C ASP A 40 -4.46 -4.30 0.48
N ILE A 41 -3.72 -4.61 1.55
CA ILE A 41 -3.68 -3.85 2.80
C ILE A 41 -2.24 -3.86 3.33
N HIS A 42 -1.63 -2.68 3.41
CA HIS A 42 -0.26 -2.54 3.89
C HIS A 42 -0.07 -1.29 4.75
N TRP A 43 0.94 -1.36 5.61
CA TRP A 43 1.39 -0.21 6.39
C TRP A 43 1.98 0.86 5.49
N TYR A 44 1.76 2.11 5.85
CA TYR A 44 2.18 3.29 5.13
C TYR A 44 2.84 4.28 6.08
N ARG A 45 3.98 4.87 5.71
CA ARG A 45 4.62 5.89 6.54
C ARG A 45 3.81 7.18 6.46
N GLY A 46 3.31 7.65 7.60
CA GLY A 46 2.39 8.77 7.65
C GLY A 46 2.98 10.09 7.17
N ALA A 47 2.12 11.04 6.85
CA ALA A 47 2.47 12.31 6.21
C ALA A 47 3.31 13.28 7.07
N ARG A 48 3.60 12.94 8.33
CA ARG A 48 4.16 13.85 9.33
C ARG A 48 5.40 13.30 10.04
N ASP A 49 5.36 12.07 10.55
CA ASP A 49 6.43 11.41 11.31
C ASP A 49 6.41 9.88 11.04
N ASP A 50 7.32 9.12 11.66
CA ASP A 50 7.39 7.64 11.65
C ASP A 50 6.12 6.89 12.12
N SER A 51 5.00 7.60 12.30
CA SER A 51 3.67 7.01 12.53
C SER A 51 3.25 6.11 11.38
N ARG A 52 2.69 4.94 11.70
CA ARG A 52 2.22 3.95 10.74
C ARG A 52 0.76 4.20 10.41
N ASP A 53 0.51 4.76 9.24
CA ASP A 53 -0.80 4.81 8.60
C ASP A 53 -1.04 3.54 7.78
N ILE A 54 -2.22 3.40 7.18
CA ILE A 54 -2.55 2.22 6.36
C ILE A 54 -2.98 2.69 4.98
N VAL A 55 -2.48 2.03 3.94
CA VAL A 55 -3.03 2.13 2.59
C VAL A 55 -3.67 0.80 2.24
N MET A 56 -4.86 0.88 1.66
CA MET A 56 -5.57 -0.30 1.17
C MET A 56 -6.19 -0.03 -0.19
N LEU A 57 -6.29 -1.08 -0.99
CA LEU A 57 -6.87 -1.04 -2.32
C LEU A 57 -8.20 -1.79 -2.33
N LYS A 58 -9.17 -1.21 -3.01
CA LYS A 58 -10.47 -1.80 -3.26
C LYS A 58 -10.81 -1.79 -4.74
N TYR A 59 -11.20 -2.90 -5.35
CA TYR A 59 -11.70 -2.88 -6.72
C TYR A 59 -13.21 -2.60 -6.76
N VAL A 60 -13.61 -1.45 -7.30
CA VAL A 60 -15.01 -1.00 -7.34
C VAL A 60 -15.36 -0.51 -8.74
N GLY A 61 -16.39 -1.09 -9.35
CA GLY A 61 -16.95 -0.57 -10.61
C GLY A 61 -16.01 -0.60 -11.81
N GLY A 62 -14.95 -1.41 -11.78
CA GLY A 62 -13.95 -1.49 -12.84
C GLY A 62 -12.66 -0.70 -12.56
N GLU A 63 -12.63 0.09 -11.49
CA GLU A 63 -11.49 0.93 -11.10
C GLU A 63 -10.95 0.55 -9.72
N TRP A 64 -9.65 0.82 -9.51
CA TRP A 64 -9.00 0.65 -8.21
C TRP A 64 -9.18 1.90 -7.36
N GLU A 65 -9.92 1.78 -6.26
CA GLU A 65 -9.98 2.80 -5.24
C GLU A 65 -8.85 2.62 -4.23
N ARG A 66 -8.03 3.67 -4.08
CA ARG A 66 -7.02 3.76 -3.04
C ARG A 66 -7.57 4.45 -1.79
N TRP A 67 -7.53 3.76 -0.67
CA TRP A 67 -7.95 4.25 0.63
C TRP A 67 -6.72 4.50 1.51
N TYR A 68 -6.61 5.70 2.06
CA TYR A 68 -5.59 6.07 3.03
C TYR A 68 -6.23 6.25 4.40
N VAL A 69 -5.76 5.51 5.40
CA VAL A 69 -6.23 5.57 6.78
C VAL A 69 -5.17 6.17 7.66
N HIS A 70 -5.49 7.36 8.16
CA HIS A 70 -4.71 8.01 9.18
C HIS A 70 -4.96 7.33 10.53
N CYS A 71 -3.92 6.67 11.04
CA CYS A 71 -3.97 5.84 12.25
C CYS A 71 -3.25 6.56 13.40
N ARG A 72 -3.94 7.49 14.05
CA ARG A 72 -3.42 8.16 15.26
C ARG A 72 -4.37 8.03 16.43
N MET A 73 -3.83 7.58 17.56
CA MET A 73 -4.56 7.51 18.80
C MET A 73 -4.57 8.89 19.46
N HIS A 74 -5.68 9.60 19.33
CA HIS A 74 -5.93 10.83 20.05
C HIS A 74 -6.88 10.58 21.22
N GLN A 75 -6.52 11.07 22.41
CA GLN A 75 -7.45 11.07 23.57
C GLN A 75 -8.56 12.12 23.42
N TYR A 76 -8.30 13.16 22.62
CA TYR A 76 -9.22 14.21 22.23
C TYR A 76 -8.83 14.71 20.84
N VAL A 77 -9.84 15.02 20.01
CA VAL A 77 -9.67 15.54 18.66
C VAL A 77 -10.56 16.77 18.52
N ASP A 78 -9.98 17.86 18.03
CA ASP A 78 -10.71 19.04 17.58
C ASP A 78 -10.38 19.37 16.12
N TYR A 79 -11.07 20.38 15.59
CA TYR A 79 -10.82 20.86 14.24
C TYR A 79 -9.37 21.30 13.99
N ALA A 80 -8.67 21.88 14.98
CA ALA A 80 -7.31 22.36 14.76
C ALA A 80 -6.34 21.20 14.50
N ILE A 81 -6.49 20.11 15.26
CA ILE A 81 -5.73 18.86 15.05
C ILE A 81 -6.01 18.31 13.66
N LEU A 82 -7.30 18.15 13.30
CA LEU A 82 -7.69 17.60 11.99
C LEU A 82 -7.22 18.48 10.82
N GLN A 83 -7.27 19.80 10.97
CA GLN A 83 -6.81 20.74 9.96
C GLN A 83 -5.30 20.60 9.73
N ASP A 84 -4.53 20.45 10.79
CA ASP A 84 -3.08 20.30 10.72
C ASP A 84 -2.69 19.00 10.03
N GLU A 85 -3.34 17.88 10.39
CA GLU A 85 -3.12 16.60 9.71
C GLU A 85 -3.48 16.64 8.21
N LEU A 86 -4.56 17.34 7.82
CA LEU A 86 -4.90 17.53 6.41
C LEU A 86 -3.85 18.35 5.64
N LYS A 87 -3.25 19.36 6.26
CA LYS A 87 -2.15 20.13 5.63
C LYS A 87 -0.92 19.27 5.40
N HIS A 88 -0.60 18.38 6.34
CA HIS A 88 0.48 17.43 6.17
C HIS A 88 0.18 16.45 5.02
N LEU A 89 -1.03 15.91 4.99
CA LEU A 89 -1.46 15.01 3.93
C LEU A 89 -1.43 15.66 2.54
N ALA A 90 -1.91 16.90 2.42
CA ALA A 90 -1.89 17.64 1.16
C ALA A 90 -0.46 17.84 0.64
N ARG A 91 0.46 18.30 1.50
CA ARG A 91 1.88 18.45 1.14
C ARG A 91 2.53 17.12 0.74
N HIS A 92 2.11 16.03 1.38
CA HIS A 92 2.60 14.70 1.06
C HIS A 92 2.12 14.23 -0.32
N ALA A 93 0.85 14.45 -0.65
CA ALA A 93 0.28 14.17 -1.97
C ALA A 93 0.90 15.02 -3.09
N GLU A 94 1.27 16.28 -2.80
CA GLU A 94 2.01 17.12 -3.75
C GLU A 94 3.42 16.59 -4.04
N ARG A 95 4.09 16.00 -3.04
CA ARG A 95 5.45 15.48 -3.18
C ARG A 95 5.52 14.11 -3.85
N ILE A 96 4.51 13.26 -3.62
CA ILE A 96 4.49 11.89 -4.12
C ILE A 96 3.35 11.78 -5.13
N LEU A 97 3.66 12.00 -6.41
CA LEU A 97 2.69 11.98 -7.52
C LEU A 97 1.90 10.67 -7.62
N THR A 98 2.46 9.55 -7.15
CA THR A 98 1.79 8.25 -7.11
C THR A 98 0.84 8.09 -5.92
N PHE A 99 0.92 8.97 -4.92
CA PHE A 99 0.10 8.99 -3.72
C PHE A 99 -1.06 9.98 -3.87
N THR A 100 -2.10 9.52 -4.54
CA THR A 100 -3.41 10.19 -4.61
C THR A 100 -4.46 9.25 -4.03
N PRO A 101 -4.90 9.47 -2.77
CA PRO A 101 -5.97 8.67 -2.21
C PRO A 101 -7.31 9.06 -2.85
N HIS A 102 -8.11 8.07 -3.20
CA HIS A 102 -9.50 8.25 -3.60
C HIS A 102 -10.39 8.44 -2.37
N VAL A 103 -10.01 7.81 -1.25
CA VAL A 103 -10.70 7.90 0.03
C VAL A 103 -9.69 8.18 1.14
N ILE A 104 -10.01 9.15 2.00
CA ILE A 104 -9.27 9.44 3.23
C ILE A 104 -10.13 8.99 4.41
N VAL A 105 -9.53 8.32 5.39
CA VAL A 105 -10.18 7.89 6.62
C VAL A 105 -9.37 8.41 7.81
N TYR A 106 -10.03 9.14 8.71
CA TYR A 106 -9.48 9.52 10.01
C TYR A 106 -9.98 8.57 11.08
N THR A 107 -9.05 7.96 11.81
CA THR A 107 -9.40 7.13 12.98
C THR A 107 -9.20 7.91 14.27
N ALA A 108 -10.07 7.70 15.24
CA ALA A 108 -9.93 8.29 16.57
C ALA A 108 -10.47 7.36 17.66
N ALA A 109 -9.75 7.27 18.78
CA ALA A 109 -10.18 6.52 19.96
C ALA A 109 -11.25 7.25 20.80
N CYS A 110 -11.61 8.47 20.41
CA CYS A 110 -12.63 9.30 21.05
C CYS A 110 -13.71 9.73 20.04
N ASP A 111 -14.77 10.36 20.54
CA ASP A 111 -15.80 10.97 19.69
C ASP A 111 -15.26 12.23 19.01
N ILE A 112 -15.52 12.39 17.72
CA ILE A 112 -15.21 13.65 17.01
C ILE A 112 -16.51 14.46 16.89
N PRO A 113 -16.54 15.73 17.37
CA PRO A 113 -17.73 16.56 17.29
C PRO A 113 -18.24 16.71 15.83
N PRO A 114 -19.56 16.63 15.57
CA PRO A 114 -20.10 16.77 14.21
C PRO A 114 -19.71 18.07 13.51
N ASN A 115 -19.63 19.17 14.27
CA ASN A 115 -19.18 20.46 13.75
C ASN A 115 -17.74 20.41 13.24
N ASP A 116 -16.86 19.68 13.93
CA ASP A 116 -15.46 19.55 13.54
C ASP A 116 -15.33 18.61 12.33
N LYS A 117 -16.10 17.52 12.26
CA LYS A 117 -16.20 16.66 11.05
C LYS A 117 -16.61 17.49 9.82
N ASN A 118 -17.60 18.37 9.96
CA ASN A 118 -18.08 19.24 8.88
C ASN A 118 -17.01 20.25 8.43
N LYS A 119 -16.37 20.95 9.37
CA LYS A 119 -15.29 21.90 9.05
C LYS A 119 -14.12 21.22 8.35
N THR A 120 -13.71 20.06 8.86
CA THR A 120 -12.64 19.24 8.26
C THR A 120 -12.99 18.80 6.84
N THR A 121 -14.25 18.43 6.59
CA THR A 121 -14.71 18.07 5.23
C THR A 121 -14.65 19.24 4.26
N ILE A 122 -15.08 20.43 4.69
CA ILE A 122 -14.99 21.66 3.88
C ILE A 122 -13.53 21.99 3.58
N TYR A 123 -12.65 21.89 4.59
CA TYR A 123 -11.24 22.20 4.45
C TYR A 123 -10.49 21.22 3.54
N ALA A 124 -10.78 19.92 3.63
CA ALA A 124 -10.20 18.91 2.73
C ALA A 124 -10.51 19.22 1.26
N ARG A 125 -11.76 19.56 0.94
CA ARG A 125 -12.16 19.96 -0.41
C ARG A 125 -11.44 21.21 -0.90
N ALA A 126 -11.22 22.18 -0.01
CA ALA A 126 -10.47 23.40 -0.35
C ALA A 126 -8.99 23.11 -0.69
N LEU A 127 -8.43 22.01 -0.18
CA LEU A 127 -7.09 21.52 -0.51
C LEU A 127 -7.05 20.58 -1.73
N GLY A 128 -8.19 20.35 -2.40
CA GLY A 128 -8.28 19.40 -3.51
C GLY A 128 -8.23 17.92 -3.08
N LEU A 129 -8.35 17.63 -1.79
CA LEU A 129 -8.41 16.27 -1.25
C LEU A 129 -9.84 15.74 -1.23
N PRO A 130 -10.05 14.40 -1.29
CA PRO A 130 -11.38 13.82 -1.13
C PRO A 130 -11.93 14.09 0.27
N ALA A 131 -13.26 14.09 0.38
CA ALA A 131 -13.93 14.26 1.66
C ALA A 131 -13.56 13.11 2.63
N PRO A 132 -13.00 13.41 3.82
CA PRO A 132 -12.59 12.38 4.75
C PRO A 132 -13.79 11.66 5.38
N ARG A 133 -13.64 10.35 5.57
CA ARG A 133 -14.50 9.53 6.41
C ARG A 133 -13.94 9.52 7.83
N PHE A 134 -14.80 9.39 8.83
CA PHE A 134 -14.40 9.37 10.24
C PHE A 134 -14.76 8.03 10.84
N TRP A 135 -13.75 7.29 11.27
CA TRP A 135 -13.87 6.11 12.13
C TRP A 135 -13.49 6.51 13.55
N ASP A 136 -14.34 7.32 14.16
CA ASP A 136 -14.23 7.71 15.56
C ASP A 136 -14.78 6.60 16.48
N ALA A 137 -14.68 6.81 17.80
CA ALA A 137 -14.94 5.73 18.76
C ALA A 137 -16.26 4.98 18.56
N PRO A 138 -17.42 5.62 18.29
CA PRO A 138 -18.67 4.90 18.08
C PRO A 138 -18.62 3.98 16.87
N VAL A 139 -18.08 4.46 15.74
CA VAL A 139 -17.96 3.68 14.50
C VAL A 139 -17.01 2.50 14.69
N LEU A 140 -15.87 2.71 15.36
CA LEU A 140 -14.92 1.63 15.64
C LEU A 140 -15.51 0.57 16.57
N LEU A 141 -16.34 0.98 17.54
CA LEU A 141 -17.04 0.05 18.43
C LEU A 141 -18.12 -0.75 17.68
N GLU A 142 -18.81 -0.15 16.71
CA GLU A 142 -19.72 -0.86 15.81
C GLU A 142 -18.98 -1.88 14.95
N MET A 143 -17.85 -1.49 14.33
CA MET A 143 -17.00 -2.42 13.57
C MET A 143 -16.49 -3.59 14.43
N LEU A 144 -16.15 -3.33 15.69
CA LEU A 144 -15.76 -4.36 16.66
C LEU A 144 -16.92 -5.28 17.06
N ALA A 145 -18.15 -4.77 17.12
CA ALA A 145 -19.33 -5.58 17.40
C ALA A 145 -19.59 -6.61 16.28
N GLU A 146 -19.27 -6.26 15.04
CA GLU A 146 -19.32 -7.17 13.88
C GLU A 146 -18.14 -8.17 13.85
N GLN A 147 -17.07 -7.90 14.59
CA GLN A 147 -15.85 -8.73 14.62
C GLN A 147 -15.49 -9.20 16.04
N PRO A 148 -16.22 -10.20 16.59
CA PRO A 148 -16.06 -10.63 17.99
C PRO A 148 -14.66 -11.17 18.31
N ALA A 149 -13.98 -11.82 17.36
CA ALA A 149 -12.60 -12.27 17.54
C ALA A 149 -11.63 -11.09 17.73
N THR A 150 -11.77 -10.04 16.92
CA THR A 150 -10.97 -8.80 17.03
C THR A 150 -11.30 -8.06 18.32
N LYS A 151 -12.58 -7.99 18.69
CA LYS A 151 -12.99 -7.38 19.96
C LYS A 151 -12.34 -8.09 21.15
N GLN A 152 -12.36 -9.42 21.17
CA GLN A 152 -11.76 -10.20 22.26
C GLN A 152 -10.24 -10.02 22.33
N GLU A 153 -9.55 -10.03 21.18
CA GLU A 153 -8.10 -9.86 21.07
C GLU A 153 -7.61 -8.52 21.66
N PHE A 154 -8.33 -7.44 21.39
CA PHE A 154 -7.89 -6.09 21.77
C PHE A 154 -8.52 -5.56 23.06
N LEU A 155 -9.78 -5.91 23.34
CA LEU A 155 -10.53 -5.38 24.49
C LEU A 155 -10.81 -6.41 25.59
N GLY A 156 -10.62 -7.71 25.34
CA GLY A 156 -10.97 -8.76 26.31
C GLY A 156 -10.24 -8.65 27.66
N GLN A 157 -8.98 -8.21 27.67
CA GLN A 157 -8.22 -7.97 28.91
C GLN A 157 -8.68 -6.71 29.67
N LEU A 158 -9.18 -5.71 28.95
CA LEU A 158 -9.74 -4.47 29.53
C LEU A 158 -11.12 -4.72 30.16
N GLU A 159 -11.89 -5.68 29.64
CA GLU A 159 -13.17 -6.12 30.21
C GLU A 159 -12.98 -7.05 31.42
N ALA A 160 -11.83 -7.70 31.57
CA ALA A 160 -11.50 -8.55 32.72
C ALA A 160 -11.07 -7.78 33.99
N THR A 161 -10.76 -6.49 33.86
CA THR A 161 -10.25 -5.63 34.95
C THR A 161 -11.30 -4.64 35.51
N GLY A 162 -12.59 -4.84 35.20
CA GLY A 162 -13.69 -4.19 35.91
C GLY A 162 -13.77 -4.61 37.40
N PRO A 163 -14.38 -3.82 38.29
CA PRO A 163 -14.33 -4.05 39.74
C PRO A 163 -14.74 -5.49 40.08
N ALA A 164 -13.83 -6.17 40.78
CA ALA A 164 -13.89 -7.59 41.13
C ALA A 164 -14.95 -7.94 42.19
N ASP A 165 -16.06 -7.19 42.25
CA ASP A 165 -17.07 -7.32 43.30
C ASP A 165 -18.41 -7.92 42.82
N GLU A 166 -18.53 -8.24 41.52
CA GLU A 166 -19.77 -8.83 40.98
C GLU A 166 -19.59 -10.21 40.32
N ARG A 167 -18.35 -10.72 40.21
CA ARG A 167 -18.06 -12.04 39.61
C ARG A 167 -17.98 -13.19 40.62
N ARG A 168 -18.69 -13.11 41.75
CA ARG A 168 -18.79 -14.20 42.75
C ARG A 168 -20.24 -14.66 43.05
N PRO A 169 -21.08 -14.93 42.03
CA PRO A 169 -22.03 -16.04 42.24
C PRO A 169 -22.04 -17.12 41.15
N LEU A 170 -21.53 -16.88 39.93
CA LEU A 170 -21.79 -17.81 38.81
C LEU A 170 -20.78 -18.97 38.68
N GLN A 171 -19.59 -18.88 39.28
CA GLN A 171 -18.67 -20.03 39.34
C GLN A 171 -18.96 -20.99 40.50
N GLN A 172 -19.68 -20.57 41.54
CA GLN A 172 -20.10 -21.48 42.62
C GLN A 172 -21.35 -22.30 42.24
N VAL A 173 -22.24 -21.78 41.38
CA VAL A 173 -23.44 -22.51 40.93
C VAL A 173 -23.10 -23.66 39.98
N SER A 174 -22.07 -23.52 39.13
CA SER A 174 -21.64 -24.60 38.21
C SER A 174 -20.85 -25.74 38.89
N ALA A 175 -20.33 -25.47 40.10
CA ALA A 175 -19.74 -26.50 40.97
C ALA A 175 -20.81 -27.17 41.85
N PHE A 176 -21.84 -26.42 42.27
CA PHE A 176 -22.95 -26.96 43.08
C PHE A 176 -23.87 -27.89 42.25
N LEU A 177 -24.03 -27.62 40.94
CA LEU A 177 -24.81 -28.49 40.04
C LEU A 177 -24.08 -29.76 39.57
N ARG A 178 -22.82 -29.98 39.98
CA ARG A 178 -22.07 -31.22 39.71
C ARG A 178 -22.03 -32.19 40.89
N HIS A 179 -22.59 -31.82 42.04
CA HIS A 179 -22.59 -32.67 43.25
C HIS A 179 -23.96 -33.28 43.60
N VAL A 180 -24.99 -33.00 42.79
CA VAL A 180 -26.32 -33.61 42.94
C VAL A 180 -26.62 -34.41 41.67
N ASN A 181 -25.90 -35.51 41.46
CA ASN A 181 -26.19 -36.43 40.37
C ASN A 181 -26.08 -37.88 40.85
N GLY A 182 -26.99 -38.24 41.74
CA GLY A 182 -27.09 -39.59 42.30
C GLY A 182 -28.32 -39.77 43.17
N GLN A 183 -29.51 -39.71 42.58
CA GLN A 183 -30.69 -40.55 42.89
C GLN A 183 -31.95 -40.06 42.16
N ASP A 184 -32.66 -41.00 41.54
CA ASP A 184 -33.91 -40.82 40.83
C ASP A 184 -35.05 -40.33 41.75
N VAL A 185 -35.65 -39.18 41.46
CA VAL A 185 -37.07 -38.91 41.78
C VAL A 185 -37.68 -38.02 40.69
N VAL A 186 -38.72 -38.55 40.06
CA VAL A 186 -39.66 -37.84 39.18
C VAL A 186 -40.45 -36.82 40.00
N ILE A 187 -40.26 -35.51 39.75
CA ILE A 187 -41.34 -34.52 39.91
C ILE A 187 -41.35 -33.59 38.69
N ALA A 188 -42.48 -33.63 38.01
CA ALA A 188 -42.89 -32.84 36.88
C ALA A 188 -42.99 -31.32 37.18
N GLY A 189 -42.79 -30.52 36.13
CA GLY A 189 -43.60 -29.31 35.92
C GLY A 189 -42.95 -27.97 36.26
N ALA A 190 -42.97 -27.08 35.26
CA ALA A 190 -43.01 -25.61 35.39
C ALA A 190 -41.69 -24.80 35.51
N GLY A 191 -40.61 -25.19 34.80
CA GLY A 191 -39.39 -24.37 34.73
C GLY A 191 -38.82 -24.08 33.34
N LEU A 192 -39.49 -24.50 32.25
CA LEU A 192 -38.94 -24.42 30.88
C LEU A 192 -39.87 -23.71 29.88
N LEU A 193 -40.55 -22.63 30.30
CA LEU A 193 -41.36 -21.79 29.41
C LEU A 193 -41.24 -20.27 29.67
N ILE A 194 -40.11 -19.78 30.22
CA ILE A 194 -39.84 -18.33 30.30
C ILE A 194 -38.42 -18.01 29.77
N ALA A 195 -38.02 -18.67 28.68
CA ALA A 195 -36.84 -18.28 27.91
C ALA A 195 -37.04 -18.34 26.38
N ALA A 196 -38.10 -19.01 25.90
CA ALA A 196 -38.45 -19.06 24.47
C ALA A 196 -39.56 -18.06 24.07
N GLY A 197 -40.23 -17.40 25.03
CA GLY A 197 -41.35 -16.48 24.77
C GLY A 197 -40.99 -15.00 24.57
N LEU A 198 -39.74 -14.59 24.84
CA LEU A 198 -39.30 -13.19 24.71
C LEU A 198 -38.26 -12.95 23.60
N PHE A 199 -38.02 -13.95 22.75
CA PHE A 199 -37.18 -13.79 21.55
C PHE A 199 -37.99 -13.72 20.23
N CYS A 200 -39.30 -14.03 20.26
CA CYS A 200 -40.16 -13.97 19.07
C CYS A 200 -41.02 -12.67 18.97
N GLY A 201 -40.92 -11.74 19.94
CA GLY A 201 -41.79 -10.56 20.01
C GLY A 201 -41.23 -9.25 19.42
N TRP A 202 -39.94 -9.15 19.06
CA TRP A 202 -39.35 -7.88 18.60
C TRP A 202 -39.21 -7.76 17.07
N ARG A 203 -39.45 -8.83 16.31
CA ARG A 203 -39.43 -8.81 14.82
C ARG A 203 -40.82 -8.65 14.18
N ALA A 204 -41.73 -7.90 14.81
CA ALA A 204 -43.07 -7.66 14.29
C ALA A 204 -43.59 -6.22 14.48
N LEU A 205 -42.72 -5.20 14.46
CA LEU A 205 -43.12 -3.79 14.41
C LEU A 205 -42.15 -2.93 13.58
N GLN A 206 -41.90 -3.36 12.35
CA GLN A 206 -41.56 -2.44 11.26
C GLN A 206 -42.40 -2.87 10.05
N GLY A 207 -43.51 -2.17 9.83
CA GLY A 207 -44.44 -2.50 8.76
C GLY A 207 -45.64 -1.56 8.71
N GLN A 208 -45.45 -0.45 8.00
CA GLN A 208 -46.46 0.36 7.30
C GLN A 208 -47.43 1.24 8.10
N GLY A 209 -47.49 2.50 7.68
CA GLY A 209 -48.48 3.49 8.10
C GLY A 209 -48.32 4.78 7.29
N ALA A 210 -48.78 4.77 6.05
CA ALA A 210 -48.94 5.96 5.22
C ALA A 210 -50.01 6.89 5.83
N ALA A 211 -49.77 8.21 5.83
CA ALA A 211 -50.83 9.20 5.78
C ALA A 211 -50.32 10.52 5.19
N THR A 212 -51.08 10.97 4.20
CA THR A 212 -51.00 12.17 3.37
C THR A 212 -51.43 13.43 4.15
N VAL A 213 -51.35 14.60 3.49
CA VAL A 213 -52.04 15.89 3.79
C VAL A 213 -51.21 16.84 4.70
N THR A 214 -50.88 18.10 4.41
CA THR A 214 -51.32 19.13 3.44
C THR A 214 -50.18 20.16 3.29
N SER A 215 -50.10 20.82 2.12
CA SER A 215 -49.32 22.04 1.91
C SER A 215 -49.98 23.25 2.61
N PRO A 216 -49.18 24.24 3.05
CA PRO A 216 -49.53 25.60 2.67
C PRO A 216 -48.36 26.36 2.02
N ARG A 217 -48.78 27.40 1.30
CA ARG A 217 -48.09 28.19 0.30
C ARG A 217 -47.74 29.58 0.87
N ILE A 218 -46.70 30.21 0.29
CA ILE A 218 -46.30 31.64 0.36
C ILE A 218 -45.61 32.00 1.70
N ALA A 219 -44.42 32.61 1.77
CA ALA A 219 -43.90 33.74 0.99
C ALA A 219 -42.37 33.72 0.78
N GLN A 220 -42.01 34.26 -0.39
CA GLN A 220 -40.69 34.72 -0.84
C GLN A 220 -40.34 36.07 -0.19
N PRO A 221 -39.04 36.36 0.04
CA PRO A 221 -38.45 37.57 -0.53
C PRO A 221 -37.14 37.24 -1.25
N THR A 222 -37.01 37.57 -2.53
CA THR A 222 -36.47 38.84 -3.08
C THR A 222 -34.96 38.75 -3.29
N SER A 223 -34.60 38.72 -4.57
CA SER A 223 -33.28 38.85 -5.17
C SER A 223 -32.53 40.10 -4.72
N SER A 224 -31.20 40.02 -4.61
CA SER A 224 -30.32 41.14 -4.91
C SER A 224 -28.96 40.65 -5.48
N PRO A 225 -28.42 41.28 -6.53
CA PRO A 225 -27.31 40.77 -7.33
C PRO A 225 -25.95 41.38 -6.95
N GLY A 226 -24.88 40.74 -7.41
CA GLY A 226 -23.70 41.47 -7.87
C GLY A 226 -22.41 41.29 -7.06
N ALA A 227 -21.52 40.47 -7.60
CA ALA A 227 -20.07 40.66 -7.74
C ALA A 227 -19.44 39.27 -7.99
N SER A 228 -18.40 39.07 -8.78
CA SER A 228 -17.73 39.80 -9.86
C SER A 228 -16.73 38.76 -10.39
N LEU A 229 -16.81 38.40 -11.66
CA LEU A 229 -15.89 37.41 -12.26
C LEU A 229 -14.47 37.97 -12.22
N SER A 230 -13.58 37.31 -11.48
CA SER A 230 -12.14 37.60 -11.52
C SER A 230 -11.49 36.73 -12.60
N PRO A 231 -10.79 37.32 -13.59
CA PRO A 231 -10.21 36.57 -14.69
C PRO A 231 -9.00 35.74 -14.25
N SER A 232 -8.98 34.50 -14.73
CA SER A 232 -7.88 33.55 -14.65
C SER A 232 -6.62 34.12 -15.35
N PRO A 233 -5.44 34.15 -14.70
CA PRO A 233 -4.21 34.50 -15.40
C PRO A 233 -3.80 33.36 -16.34
N ALA A 234 -3.68 33.71 -17.62
CA ALA A 234 -3.29 32.84 -18.71
C ALA A 234 -1.86 32.30 -18.54
N SER A 235 -1.69 31.03 -18.92
CA SER A 235 -0.43 30.30 -18.97
C SER A 235 0.55 30.94 -19.95
N THR A 236 1.71 31.35 -19.45
CA THR A 236 2.84 31.82 -20.26
C THR A 236 3.49 30.64 -21.01
N PRO A 237 3.61 30.67 -22.35
CA PRO A 237 4.31 29.62 -23.08
C PRO A 237 5.82 29.73 -22.83
N THR A 238 6.43 28.59 -22.50
CA THR A 238 7.87 28.40 -22.30
C THR A 238 8.58 28.51 -23.66
N PRO A 239 9.70 29.25 -23.77
CA PRO A 239 10.43 29.35 -25.04
C PRO A 239 11.06 28.01 -25.43
N SER A 240 10.73 27.53 -26.62
CA SER A 240 11.35 26.37 -27.26
C SER A 240 12.65 26.80 -27.92
N PHE A 241 13.79 26.28 -27.44
CA PHE A 241 15.08 26.46 -28.10
C PHE A 241 15.15 25.50 -29.30
N ALA A 242 15.05 26.07 -30.51
CA ALA A 242 15.32 25.36 -31.74
C ALA A 242 16.84 25.20 -31.93
N PHE A 243 17.33 23.96 -31.92
CA PHE A 243 18.70 23.66 -32.31
C PHE A 243 18.84 23.78 -33.83
N THR A 244 19.71 24.69 -34.26
CA THR A 244 20.18 24.84 -35.65
C THR A 244 20.99 23.60 -36.06
N PRO A 245 20.70 22.96 -37.20
CA PRO A 245 21.53 21.86 -37.70
C PRO A 245 22.88 22.39 -38.20
N THR A 246 23.96 21.80 -37.69
CA THR A 246 25.35 22.05 -38.10
C THR A 246 25.57 21.55 -39.54
N PRO A 247 26.27 22.31 -40.40
CA PRO A 247 26.47 21.93 -41.80
C PRO A 247 27.34 20.67 -41.94
N THR A 248 26.86 19.73 -42.75
CA THR A 248 27.58 18.55 -43.24
C THR A 248 28.72 18.94 -44.16
N PHE A 249 29.94 18.50 -43.85
CA PHE A 249 31.09 18.63 -44.74
C PHE A 249 30.96 17.67 -45.94
N SER A 250 31.05 18.25 -47.15
CA SER A 250 31.14 17.52 -48.42
C SER A 250 32.52 16.85 -48.54
N PRO A 251 32.61 15.60 -49.03
CA PRO A 251 33.89 14.97 -49.32
C PRO A 251 34.58 15.65 -50.51
N THR A 252 35.85 15.97 -50.33
CA THR A 252 36.77 16.55 -51.33
C THR A 252 37.09 15.50 -52.41
N PRO A 253 37.15 15.87 -53.71
CA PRO A 253 37.46 14.93 -54.77
C PRO A 253 38.90 14.40 -54.69
N SER A 254 39.03 13.09 -54.92
CA SER A 254 40.28 12.33 -55.01
C SER A 254 41.09 12.76 -56.24
N PRO A 255 42.42 13.01 -56.12
CA PRO A 255 43.25 13.28 -57.27
C PRO A 255 43.47 12.02 -58.14
N SER A 256 43.34 12.29 -59.44
CA SER A 256 43.51 11.41 -60.59
C SER A 256 44.83 10.65 -60.63
N ASN A 257 44.73 9.45 -61.20
CA ASN A 257 45.81 8.51 -61.53
C ASN A 257 46.96 9.17 -62.30
N THR A 258 48.19 8.92 -61.84
CA THR A 258 49.42 9.03 -62.63
C THR A 258 49.79 7.63 -63.15
N PRO A 259 50.05 7.44 -64.45
CA PRO A 259 50.54 6.18 -64.97
C PRO A 259 52.05 6.13 -64.79
N THR A 260 52.56 5.08 -64.13
CA THR A 260 54.01 4.86 -64.16
C THR A 260 54.38 3.37 -64.19
N SER A 261 55.15 3.08 -65.23
CA SER A 261 56.10 1.98 -65.44
C SER A 261 55.61 0.54 -65.28
N THR A 262 55.42 -0.09 -66.43
CA THR A 262 55.56 -1.54 -66.67
C THR A 262 56.86 -2.09 -66.05
N PRO A 263 56.79 -3.04 -65.10
CA PRO A 263 57.92 -3.86 -64.74
C PRO A 263 58.05 -5.07 -65.67
N ARG A 264 59.32 -5.38 -65.94
CA ARG A 264 59.93 -6.50 -66.66
C ARG A 264 59.34 -7.88 -66.27
N PRO A 265 59.34 -8.88 -67.18
CA PRO A 265 58.86 -10.23 -66.88
C PRO A 265 59.61 -10.83 -65.69
N THR A 266 58.87 -11.12 -64.62
CA THR A 266 59.30 -11.88 -63.45
C THR A 266 59.09 -13.37 -63.69
N ASN A 267 59.99 -14.16 -63.09
CA ASN A 267 60.03 -15.61 -63.18
C ASN A 267 58.69 -16.26 -62.84
N THR A 268 58.37 -17.28 -63.62
CA THR A 268 57.23 -18.18 -63.52
C THR A 268 56.93 -18.55 -62.06
N PRO A 269 55.72 -18.29 -61.54
CA PRO A 269 55.37 -18.65 -60.17
C PRO A 269 55.34 -20.18 -60.03
N ARG A 270 56.03 -20.68 -59.01
CA ARG A 270 55.88 -22.03 -58.47
C ARG A 270 54.41 -22.23 -58.08
N PRO A 271 53.80 -23.42 -58.30
CA PRO A 271 52.40 -23.67 -57.99
C PRO A 271 52.06 -23.20 -56.58
N THR A 272 51.12 -22.28 -56.50
CA THR A 272 50.51 -21.81 -55.26
C THR A 272 49.88 -23.04 -54.58
N PRO A 273 50.23 -23.36 -53.32
CA PRO A 273 49.53 -24.42 -52.61
C PRO A 273 48.05 -24.08 -52.59
N GLU A 274 47.24 -25.09 -52.91
CA GLU A 274 45.78 -25.04 -52.89
C GLU A 274 45.32 -24.40 -51.57
N PRO A 275 44.36 -23.44 -51.59
CA PRO A 275 43.93 -22.76 -50.38
C PRO A 275 43.44 -23.81 -49.38
N THR A 276 44.18 -23.97 -48.30
CA THR A 276 43.79 -24.81 -47.18
C THR A 276 42.41 -24.31 -46.73
N VAL A 277 41.39 -25.16 -46.89
CA VAL A 277 40.02 -24.86 -46.48
C VAL A 277 40.09 -24.44 -45.02
N THR A 278 39.93 -23.14 -44.79
CA THR A 278 39.90 -22.61 -43.43
C THR A 278 38.69 -23.25 -42.78
N PRO A 279 38.84 -24.00 -41.67
CA PRO A 279 37.70 -24.66 -41.05
C PRO A 279 36.64 -23.59 -40.79
N SER A 280 35.43 -23.86 -41.29
CA SER A 280 34.26 -23.01 -41.03
C SER A 280 34.19 -22.76 -39.52
N PRO A 281 34.02 -21.51 -39.05
CA PRO A 281 34.00 -21.22 -37.62
C PRO A 281 32.90 -22.08 -36.98
N THR A 282 33.31 -23.03 -36.15
CA THR A 282 32.40 -23.82 -35.35
C THR A 282 31.53 -22.84 -34.57
N LEU A 283 30.23 -22.79 -34.87
CA LEU A 283 29.29 -21.92 -34.17
C LEU A 283 29.43 -22.18 -32.67
N ALA A 284 29.79 -21.14 -31.92
CA ALA A 284 29.91 -21.24 -30.48
C ALA A 284 28.58 -21.74 -29.92
N PRO A 285 28.59 -22.66 -28.93
CA PRO A 285 27.36 -23.18 -28.35
C PRO A 285 26.50 -22.01 -27.83
N THR A 286 25.22 -22.03 -28.17
CA THR A 286 24.24 -21.05 -27.67
C THR A 286 24.28 -21.04 -26.15
N PRO A 287 24.46 -19.87 -25.49
CA PRO A 287 24.55 -19.80 -24.04
C PRO A 287 23.25 -20.26 -23.38
N ALA A 288 23.36 -21.04 -22.31
CA ALA A 288 22.21 -21.45 -21.51
C ALA A 288 21.68 -20.30 -20.64
N PRO A 289 20.36 -20.22 -20.38
CA PRO A 289 19.80 -19.23 -19.48
C PRO A 289 20.42 -19.29 -18.08
N PRO A 290 20.69 -18.15 -17.43
CA PRO A 290 21.09 -18.12 -16.03
C PRO A 290 19.99 -18.70 -15.12
N ILE A 291 20.41 -19.42 -14.09
CA ILE A 291 19.51 -19.98 -13.07
C ILE A 291 19.46 -19.04 -11.87
N LEU A 292 18.28 -18.52 -11.53
CA LEU A 292 18.10 -17.63 -10.40
C LEU A 292 18.13 -18.42 -9.07
N LEU A 293 18.96 -17.99 -8.11
CA LEU A 293 19.13 -18.66 -6.83
C LEU A 293 18.34 -17.93 -5.73
N THR A 294 18.76 -16.72 -5.39
CA THR A 294 18.11 -15.86 -4.38
C THR A 294 17.96 -14.45 -4.92
N PRO A 295 16.93 -13.71 -4.52
CA PRO A 295 15.80 -14.15 -3.69
C PRO A 295 14.83 -15.12 -4.39
N LYS A 296 14.06 -15.87 -3.60
CA LYS A 296 13.01 -16.77 -4.11
C LYS A 296 11.77 -15.96 -4.49
N SER A 297 10.93 -16.54 -5.35
CA SER A 297 9.67 -15.88 -5.72
C SER A 297 8.77 -15.70 -4.49
N GLY A 298 8.21 -14.50 -4.31
CA GLY A 298 7.37 -14.11 -3.18
C GLY A 298 8.13 -13.78 -1.89
N GLU A 299 9.46 -13.78 -1.90
CA GLU A 299 10.25 -13.52 -0.69
C GLU A 299 10.19 -12.05 -0.25
N LEU A 300 10.06 -11.82 1.06
CA LEU A 300 9.97 -10.51 1.70
C LEU A 300 11.35 -10.05 2.20
N LEU A 301 11.84 -8.91 1.71
CA LEU A 301 13.22 -8.48 1.86
C LEU A 301 13.38 -6.99 2.15
N ARG A 302 14.31 -6.67 3.06
CA ARG A 302 14.74 -5.29 3.33
C ARG A 302 15.97 -4.88 2.54
N TYR A 303 16.90 -5.81 2.36
CA TYR A 303 18.17 -5.58 1.68
C TYR A 303 18.34 -6.68 0.63
N PRO A 304 17.82 -6.49 -0.60
CA PRO A 304 17.82 -7.54 -1.60
C PRO A 304 19.25 -7.80 -2.11
N VAL A 305 19.67 -9.06 -2.01
CA VAL A 305 20.92 -9.56 -2.60
C VAL A 305 20.55 -10.59 -3.66
N PHE A 306 20.74 -10.21 -4.92
CA PHE A 306 20.43 -11.03 -6.09
C PHE A 306 21.60 -11.95 -6.40
N ARG A 307 21.33 -13.26 -6.51
CA ARG A 307 22.31 -14.30 -6.83
C ARG A 307 21.74 -15.21 -7.90
N TRP A 308 22.59 -15.54 -8.87
CA TRP A 308 22.28 -16.48 -9.93
C TRP A 308 23.47 -17.40 -10.19
N GLN A 309 23.28 -18.37 -11.07
CA GLN A 309 24.33 -19.26 -11.56
C GLN A 309 24.27 -19.28 -13.09
N GLY A 310 25.44 -19.30 -13.73
CA GLY A 310 25.57 -19.40 -15.17
C GLY A 310 27.03 -19.33 -15.58
N TYR A 311 27.29 -19.54 -16.88
CA TYR A 311 28.62 -19.43 -17.46
C TYR A 311 28.63 -18.38 -18.57
N LEU A 312 29.64 -17.50 -18.56
CA LEU A 312 29.87 -16.52 -19.60
C LEU A 312 30.92 -17.04 -20.58
N GLY A 313 30.59 -16.98 -21.87
CA GLY A 313 31.54 -17.14 -22.96
C GLY A 313 32.41 -15.90 -23.18
N TYR A 314 33.34 -15.98 -24.14
CA TYR A 314 34.20 -14.86 -24.50
C TYR A 314 33.35 -13.64 -24.95
N GLY A 315 33.65 -12.47 -24.39
CA GLY A 315 32.94 -11.23 -24.69
C GLY A 315 31.53 -11.09 -24.08
N GLN A 316 31.04 -12.07 -23.32
CA GLN A 316 29.70 -12.03 -22.72
C GLN A 316 29.70 -11.42 -21.32
N SER A 317 28.62 -10.74 -20.91
CA SER A 317 28.37 -10.25 -19.55
C SER A 317 26.93 -10.50 -19.11
N TYR A 318 26.68 -10.44 -17.82
CA TYR A 318 25.33 -10.42 -17.27
C TYR A 318 24.80 -8.98 -17.14
N ILE A 319 23.49 -8.81 -17.29
CA ILE A 319 22.75 -7.61 -16.91
C ILE A 319 21.59 -8.05 -16.00
N LEU A 320 21.55 -7.53 -14.78
CA LEU A 320 20.42 -7.70 -13.88
C LEU A 320 19.37 -6.62 -14.19
N HIS A 321 18.12 -7.04 -14.37
CA HIS A 321 16.98 -6.15 -14.53
C HIS A 321 16.02 -6.26 -13.35
N LEU A 322 15.43 -5.13 -13.00
CA LEU A 322 14.46 -4.94 -11.95
C LEU A 322 13.31 -4.08 -12.48
N GLU A 323 12.08 -4.46 -12.15
CA GLU A 323 10.87 -3.74 -12.49
C GLU A 323 9.96 -3.67 -11.26
N HIS A 324 9.60 -2.46 -10.84
CA HIS A 324 8.63 -2.27 -9.77
C HIS A 324 7.22 -2.43 -10.31
N LEU A 325 6.50 -3.45 -9.84
CA LEU A 325 5.23 -3.90 -10.42
C LEU A 325 4.13 -2.82 -10.36
N ALA A 326 4.13 -1.98 -9.33
CA ALA A 326 3.09 -0.98 -9.14
C ALA A 326 3.32 0.29 -9.98
N SER A 327 4.56 0.67 -10.25
CA SER A 327 4.88 1.90 -11.00
C SER A 327 5.40 1.66 -12.41
N GLY A 328 5.75 0.42 -12.75
CA GLY A 328 6.49 0.09 -13.98
C GLY A 328 7.91 0.67 -14.00
N TRP A 329 8.42 1.15 -12.86
CA TRP A 329 9.76 1.72 -12.80
C TRP A 329 10.79 0.62 -13.00
N THR A 330 11.70 0.80 -13.94
CA THR A 330 12.72 -0.19 -14.27
C THR A 330 14.11 0.28 -13.90
N TRP A 331 14.95 -0.66 -13.49
CA TRP A 331 16.38 -0.47 -13.31
C TRP A 331 17.15 -1.63 -13.93
N GLN A 332 18.34 -1.32 -14.45
CA GLN A 332 19.26 -2.33 -14.94
C GLN A 332 20.67 -2.05 -14.44
N SER A 333 21.43 -3.12 -14.23
CA SER A 333 22.84 -3.01 -13.88
C SER A 333 23.69 -2.62 -15.08
N GLY A 334 24.94 -2.19 -14.82
CA GLY A 334 25.99 -2.25 -15.84
C GLY A 334 26.36 -3.71 -16.17
N SER A 335 27.34 -3.90 -17.06
CA SER A 335 27.87 -5.23 -17.39
C SER A 335 28.53 -5.90 -16.18
N LEU A 336 27.99 -7.04 -15.76
CA LEU A 336 28.49 -7.83 -14.65
C LEU A 336 29.23 -9.07 -15.15
N LYS A 337 30.36 -9.39 -14.51
CA LYS A 337 31.01 -10.70 -14.61
C LYS A 337 30.71 -11.60 -13.42
N ALA A 338 30.39 -10.99 -12.27
CA ALA A 338 29.96 -11.70 -11.08
C ALA A 338 28.53 -12.23 -11.24
N THR A 339 28.20 -13.24 -10.43
CA THR A 339 26.84 -13.81 -10.37
C THR A 339 26.09 -13.39 -9.10
N CYS A 340 26.47 -12.24 -8.55
CA CYS A 340 25.88 -11.64 -7.36
C CYS A 340 25.83 -10.13 -7.52
N GLN A 341 24.70 -9.52 -7.17
CA GLN A 341 24.54 -8.08 -7.13
C GLN A 341 23.73 -7.68 -5.89
N GLN A 342 24.30 -6.78 -5.09
CA GLN A 342 23.59 -6.10 -4.02
C GLN A 342 23.16 -4.72 -4.51
N ILE A 343 21.93 -4.33 -4.18
CA ILE A 343 21.34 -3.06 -4.57
C ILE A 343 20.60 -2.47 -3.37
N ASP A 344 20.78 -1.17 -3.19
CA ASP A 344 19.91 -0.37 -2.34
C ASP A 344 18.75 0.12 -3.21
N LEU A 345 17.61 -0.55 -3.10
CA LEU A 345 16.40 -0.12 -3.81
C LEU A 345 15.90 1.20 -3.19
N PRO A 346 15.37 2.13 -4.01
CA PRO A 346 14.79 3.37 -3.50
C PRO A 346 13.66 3.05 -2.52
N TYR A 347 13.72 3.62 -1.31
CA TYR A 347 12.75 3.34 -0.26
C TYR A 347 11.32 3.76 -0.65
N GLU A 348 11.18 4.71 -1.59
CA GLU A 348 9.91 5.17 -2.14
C GLU A 348 9.23 4.12 -3.02
N LEU A 349 9.98 3.14 -3.52
CA LEU A 349 9.50 2.06 -4.38
C LEU A 349 9.38 0.75 -3.58
N PHE A 350 8.81 0.82 -2.38
CA PHE A 350 8.44 -0.36 -1.60
C PHE A 350 7.30 -1.12 -2.28
N GLY A 351 7.27 -2.44 -2.11
CA GLY A 351 6.22 -3.30 -2.66
C GLY A 351 6.75 -4.42 -3.57
N GLY A 352 5.93 -4.83 -4.53
CA GLY A 352 6.25 -5.91 -5.45
C GLY A 352 7.27 -5.52 -6.51
N TRP A 353 8.31 -6.33 -6.69
CA TRP A 353 9.32 -6.17 -7.73
C TRP A 353 9.47 -7.45 -8.53
N ARG A 354 9.69 -7.31 -9.84
CA ARG A 354 10.10 -8.39 -10.73
C ARG A 354 11.57 -8.24 -11.06
N TRP A 355 12.30 -9.35 -11.11
CA TRP A 355 13.71 -9.37 -11.49
C TRP A 355 14.06 -10.54 -12.40
N TRP A 356 15.03 -10.33 -13.28
CA TRP A 356 15.56 -11.34 -14.19
C TRP A 356 16.99 -10.97 -14.62
N VAL A 357 17.71 -11.93 -15.20
CA VAL A 357 19.09 -11.74 -15.64
C VAL A 357 19.22 -12.08 -17.13
N ASN A 358 19.83 -11.16 -17.87
CA ASN A 358 20.17 -11.32 -19.27
C ASN A 358 21.66 -11.65 -19.42
N VAL A 359 22.00 -12.50 -20.38
CA VAL A 359 23.36 -12.64 -20.90
C VAL A 359 23.46 -11.84 -22.18
N VAL A 360 24.40 -10.91 -22.24
CA VAL A 360 24.58 -10.01 -23.37
C VAL A 360 25.97 -10.14 -23.98
N ALA A 361 26.10 -9.88 -25.28
CA ALA A 361 27.38 -9.65 -25.96
C ALA A 361 27.21 -8.56 -27.01
N ALA A 362 28.14 -7.60 -27.05
CA ALA A 362 28.06 -6.43 -27.93
C ALA A 362 26.65 -5.78 -27.91
N ASP A 363 26.13 -5.56 -26.69
CA ASP A 363 24.81 -4.98 -26.40
C ASP A 363 23.59 -5.73 -26.95
N THR A 364 23.79 -6.96 -27.44
CA THR A 364 22.72 -7.85 -27.88
C THR A 364 22.40 -8.86 -26.78
N ILE A 365 21.11 -9.01 -26.43
CA ILE A 365 20.65 -10.07 -25.52
C ILE A 365 20.75 -11.41 -26.23
N LEU A 366 21.58 -12.31 -25.69
CA LEU A 366 21.75 -13.66 -26.21
C LEU A 366 20.75 -14.63 -25.58
N VAL A 367 20.54 -14.51 -24.27
CA VAL A 367 19.58 -15.34 -23.52
C VAL A 367 19.12 -14.63 -22.26
N GLN A 368 17.89 -14.93 -21.82
CA GLN A 368 17.25 -14.35 -20.64
C GLN A 368 16.83 -15.47 -19.67
N SER A 369 17.01 -15.26 -18.37
CA SER A 369 16.48 -16.16 -17.33
C SER A 369 14.95 -16.07 -17.21
N GLU A 370 14.33 -17.02 -16.52
CA GLU A 370 12.99 -16.79 -16.00
C GLU A 370 12.97 -15.56 -15.07
N ALA A 371 11.84 -14.86 -15.04
CA ALA A 371 11.63 -13.74 -14.13
C ALA A 371 11.03 -14.23 -12.80
N ARG A 372 11.39 -13.56 -11.70
CA ARG A 372 10.84 -13.84 -10.37
C ARG A 372 10.33 -12.57 -9.73
N ASP A 373 9.25 -12.71 -8.98
CA ASP A 373 8.64 -11.61 -8.24
C ASP A 373 9.06 -11.69 -6.77
N ILE A 374 9.36 -10.57 -6.14
CA ILE A 374 9.72 -10.44 -4.72
C ILE A 374 8.96 -9.29 -4.10
N TRP A 375 8.98 -9.22 -2.78
CA TRP A 375 8.45 -8.08 -2.04
C TRP A 375 9.58 -7.35 -1.32
N PHE A 376 9.80 -6.09 -1.70
CA PHE A 376 10.75 -5.21 -1.05
C PHE A 376 10.02 -4.36 0.00
N ASP A 377 10.47 -4.44 1.25
CA ASP A 377 9.99 -3.60 2.34
C ASP A 377 11.20 -3.03 3.10
N PRO A 378 11.56 -1.75 2.87
CA PRO A 378 12.70 -1.11 3.53
C PRO A 378 12.52 -0.94 5.04
N TYR A 379 11.30 -1.20 5.56
CA TYR A 379 10.89 -0.95 6.95
C TYR A 379 10.72 -2.22 7.78
N LEU A 380 11.08 -3.40 7.25
CA LEU A 380 11.10 -4.64 8.03
C LEU A 380 11.97 -4.48 9.29
N SER A 381 11.44 -4.95 10.42
CA SER A 381 12.16 -4.96 11.70
C SER A 381 13.45 -5.80 11.60
N ASP A 382 14.49 -5.45 12.36
CA ASP A 382 15.82 -6.09 12.35
C ASP A 382 15.85 -7.58 12.75
N LEU A 383 14.68 -8.20 12.95
CA LEU A 383 14.53 -9.63 13.25
C LEU A 383 14.54 -10.51 11.99
N HIS A 384 14.50 -9.93 10.77
CA HIS A 384 14.66 -10.70 9.54
C HIS A 384 16.16 -10.96 9.26
N PRO A 385 16.55 -12.21 8.94
CA PRO A 385 17.95 -12.52 8.65
C PRO A 385 18.40 -11.74 7.40
N THR A 386 19.39 -10.87 7.58
CA THR A 386 20.02 -10.16 6.48
C THR A 386 20.76 -11.18 5.60
N PRO A 387 20.46 -11.24 4.28
CA PRO A 387 21.18 -12.15 3.40
C PRO A 387 22.67 -11.80 3.40
N ALA A 388 23.51 -12.82 3.30
CA ALA A 388 24.96 -12.61 3.22
C ALA A 388 25.27 -11.68 2.02
N PRO A 389 26.09 -10.64 2.20
CA PRO A 389 26.44 -9.72 1.12
C PRO A 389 27.19 -10.46 0.01
N CYS A 390 27.24 -9.86 -1.18
CA CYS A 390 28.12 -10.37 -2.23
C CYS A 390 29.56 -10.38 -1.71
N GLY A 391 30.14 -11.57 -1.58
CA GLY A 391 31.52 -11.75 -1.12
C GLY A 391 32.48 -11.12 -2.13
N LYS A 392 33.53 -10.46 -1.61
CA LYS A 392 34.66 -9.96 -2.41
C LYS A 392 35.52 -11.10 -2.93
#